data_AF-A0A0Z8JZX7-F1
#
_entry.id   AF-A0A0Z8JZX7-F1
#
_cell.length_a   1.000
_cell.length_b   1.000
_cell.length_c   1.000
_cell.angle_alpha   90.00
_cell.angle_beta   90.00
_cell.angle_gamma   90.00
#
_symmetry.space_group_name_H-M   'P 1'
#
loop_
_entity.id
_entity.type
_entity.pdbx_description
1 polymer ?
#
loop_
_entity_poly.entity_id
_entity_poly.type
_entity_poly.pdbx_seq_one_letter_code
_entity_poly.pdbx_strand_id
1 'polypeptide(L)'
;MTNIKNNLKDLRLSKNLTQQELADQLNLRLLDGKKPISKMNISNWENGKHSIKPDVARLIADYFEVPLSYLLGYEKEINSALYEILPTAIQKTDEQYEHYLKVYKSSIVGANEQLDNVVNSLNPDKKFSLEETSEFLIALAGEITKLETSSEALLKLKDIQIKNITMKHELEHFKNYFENK
;
A
#
# COMPACT_ATOMS: atom_id res chain seq x y z
N MET A 1 15.36 13.42 20.91
CA MET A 1 13.92 13.23 20.65
C MET A 1 13.62 13.88 19.32
N THR A 2 13.18 13.11 18.33
CA THR A 2 12.81 13.60 17.00
C THR A 2 11.58 14.50 17.15
N ASN A 3 11.75 15.80 16.92
CA ASN A 3 10.67 16.77 17.00
C ASN A 3 9.84 16.65 15.70
N ILE A 4 8.80 15.83 15.70
CA ILE A 4 7.87 15.76 14.56
C ILE A 4 7.10 17.08 14.53
N LYS A 5 7.49 17.94 13.60
CA LYS A 5 6.91 19.27 13.41
C LYS A 5 5.50 19.12 12.85
N ASN A 6 4.51 19.58 13.61
CA ASN A 6 3.13 19.73 13.16
C ASN A 6 2.83 21.21 12.87
N ASN A 7 1.70 21.50 12.23
CA ASN A 7 1.31 22.84 11.82
C ASN A 7 0.38 23.56 12.82
N LEU A 8 0.15 22.99 14.02
CA LEU A 8 -0.81 23.55 15.01
C LEU A 8 -0.48 24.99 15.40
N LYS A 9 0.80 25.28 15.62
CA LYS A 9 1.24 26.62 16.04
C LYS A 9 0.96 27.66 14.97
N ASP A 10 1.29 27.33 13.73
CA ASP A 10 1.12 28.21 12.59
C ASP A 10 -0.37 28.45 12.30
N LEU A 11 -1.20 27.40 12.38
CA LEU A 11 -2.66 27.47 12.30
C LEU A 11 -3.28 28.32 13.40
N ARG A 12 -2.83 28.18 14.65
CA ARG A 12 -3.32 29.01 15.76
C ARG A 12 -2.99 30.48 15.54
N LEU A 13 -1.75 30.77 15.14
CA LEU A 13 -1.28 32.13 14.92
C LEU A 13 -1.98 32.80 13.73
N SER A 14 -2.32 32.05 12.66
CA SER A 14 -3.07 32.61 11.52
C SER A 14 -4.49 33.07 11.89
N LYS A 15 -5.07 32.51 12.96
CA LYS A 15 -6.34 32.95 13.55
C LYS A 15 -6.19 33.99 14.67
N ASN A 16 -4.97 34.47 14.94
CA ASN A 16 -4.63 35.40 16.03
C ASN A 16 -5.06 34.93 17.44
N LEU A 17 -5.06 33.62 17.69
CA LEU A 17 -5.47 33.06 18.99
C LEU A 17 -4.29 32.86 19.92
N THR A 18 -4.47 33.11 21.21
CA THR A 18 -3.61 32.59 22.26
C THR A 18 -3.81 31.08 22.45
N GLN A 19 -2.86 30.41 23.10
CA GLN A 19 -3.00 28.98 23.42
C GLN A 19 -4.20 28.69 24.34
N GLN A 20 -4.58 29.64 25.21
CA GLN A 20 -5.75 29.50 26.06
C GLN A 20 -7.03 29.63 25.24
N GLU A 21 -7.14 30.65 24.39
CA GLU A 21 -8.33 30.83 23.54
C GLU A 21 -8.55 29.64 22.60
N LEU A 22 -7.49 29.07 22.01
CA LEU A 22 -7.62 27.85 21.22
C LEU A 22 -8.14 26.68 22.07
N ALA A 23 -7.62 26.50 23.28
CA ALA A 23 -8.10 25.44 24.18
C ALA A 23 -9.59 25.63 24.50
N ASP A 24 -10.01 26.87 24.79
CA ASP A 24 -11.41 27.20 25.09
C ASP A 24 -12.31 26.90 23.88
N GLN A 25 -11.90 27.33 22.68
CA GLN A 25 -12.64 27.08 21.43
C GLN A 25 -12.80 25.60 21.11
N LEU A 26 -11.75 24.79 21.33
CA LEU A 26 -11.81 23.35 21.10
C LEU A 26 -12.69 22.66 22.14
N ASN A 27 -12.68 23.12 23.40
CA ASN A 27 -13.53 22.57 24.46
C ASN A 27 -15.03 22.82 24.20
N LEU A 28 -15.42 23.88 23.50
CA LEU A 28 -16.81 24.12 23.08
C LEU A 28 -17.33 23.07 22.08
N ARG A 29 -16.41 22.39 21.39
CA ARG A 29 -16.70 21.35 20.39
C ARG A 29 -16.37 19.95 20.88
N LEU A 30 -15.89 19.82 22.11
CA LEU A 30 -15.45 18.56 22.69
C LEU A 30 -16.66 17.75 23.17
N LEU A 31 -16.66 16.44 22.88
CA LEU A 31 -17.74 15.54 23.28
C LEU A 31 -17.81 15.37 24.81
N ASP A 32 -19.03 15.17 25.31
CA ASP A 32 -19.28 14.90 26.73
C ASP A 32 -18.47 13.70 27.24
N GLY A 33 -17.96 13.82 28.47
CA GLY A 33 -17.13 12.79 29.11
C GLY A 33 -15.66 12.78 28.68
N LYS A 34 -15.23 13.65 27.75
CA LYS A 34 -13.82 13.83 27.41
C LYS A 34 -13.13 14.78 28.41
N LYS A 35 -11.85 14.51 28.68
CA LYS A 35 -11.02 15.41 29.49
C LYS A 35 -10.83 16.75 28.77
N PRO A 36 -11.05 17.90 29.43
CA PRO A 36 -10.82 19.20 28.84
C PRO A 36 -9.39 19.38 28.34
N ILE A 37 -9.27 20.08 27.22
CA ILE A 37 -8.01 20.51 26.63
C ILE A 37 -7.56 21.76 27.39
N SER A 38 -6.34 21.74 27.94
CA SER A 38 -5.75 22.91 28.63
C SER A 38 -4.80 23.68 27.71
N LYS A 39 -4.48 24.94 28.07
CA LYS A 39 -3.37 25.69 27.47
C LYS A 39 -2.06 24.89 27.42
N MET A 40 -1.77 24.13 28.49
CA MET A 40 -0.57 23.30 28.57
C MET A 40 -0.59 22.17 27.53
N ASN A 41 -1.77 21.60 27.22
CA ASN A 41 -1.90 20.62 26.14
C ASN A 41 -1.53 21.24 24.80
N ILE A 42 -2.10 22.40 24.45
CA ILE A 42 -1.77 23.12 23.21
C ILE A 42 -0.26 23.38 23.12
N SER A 43 0.33 23.93 24.19
CA SER A 43 1.77 24.20 24.23
C SER A 43 2.62 22.94 24.04
N ASN A 44 2.26 21.83 24.71
CA ASN A 44 2.99 20.57 24.56
C ASN A 44 2.88 20.00 23.14
N TRP A 45 1.72 20.14 22.49
CA TRP A 45 1.51 19.69 21.10
C TRP A 45 2.27 20.54 20.10
N GLU A 46 2.22 21.87 20.21
CA GLU A 46 2.94 22.80 19.33
C GLU A 46 4.46 22.60 19.37
N ASN A 47 4.98 22.20 20.53
CA ASN A 47 6.41 21.97 20.73
C ASN A 47 6.80 20.49 20.58
N GLY A 48 5.89 19.63 20.13
CA GLY A 48 6.15 18.21 19.90
C GLY A 48 6.52 17.42 21.16
N LYS A 49 6.26 17.96 22.36
CA LYS A 49 6.54 17.27 23.63
C LYS A 49 5.64 16.05 23.80
N HIS A 50 4.38 16.17 23.40
CA HIS A 50 3.41 15.07 23.37
C HIS A 50 2.76 15.00 21.99
N SER A 51 2.43 13.80 21.52
CA SER A 51 1.60 13.63 20.33
C SER A 51 0.15 14.02 20.60
N ILE A 52 -0.53 14.49 19.55
CA ILE A 52 -1.96 14.76 19.58
C ILE A 52 -2.68 13.43 19.42
N LYS A 53 -3.65 13.13 20.28
CA LYS A 53 -4.46 11.91 20.15
C LYS A 53 -5.31 11.98 18.86
N PRO A 54 -5.61 10.85 18.19
CA PRO A 54 -6.31 10.87 16.92
C PRO A 54 -7.67 11.58 16.92
N ASP A 55 -8.45 11.41 18.00
CA ASP A 55 -9.75 12.09 18.14
C ASP A 55 -9.61 13.60 18.31
N VAL A 56 -8.62 14.05 19.07
CA VAL A 56 -8.32 15.47 19.25
C VAL A 56 -7.68 16.09 18.01
N ALA A 57 -6.80 15.36 17.31
CA ALA A 57 -6.21 15.82 16.07
C ALA A 57 -7.27 16.06 15.00
N ARG A 58 -8.27 15.18 14.93
CA ARG A 58 -9.46 15.40 14.08
C ARG A 58 -10.22 16.64 14.49
N LEU A 59 -10.53 16.81 15.78
CA LEU A 59 -11.22 18.00 16.27
C LEU A 59 -10.48 19.31 15.91
N ILE A 60 -9.14 19.30 16.01
CA ILE A 60 -8.31 20.45 15.65
C ILE A 60 -8.33 20.70 14.14
N ALA A 61 -8.20 19.65 13.33
CA ALA A 61 -8.26 19.75 11.87
C ALA A 61 -9.63 20.31 11.42
N ASP A 62 -10.73 19.82 12.00
CA ASP A 62 -12.09 20.30 11.79
C ASP A 62 -12.24 21.78 12.17
N TYR A 63 -11.62 22.20 13.29
CA TYR A 63 -11.67 23.58 13.74
C TYR A 63 -11.00 24.55 12.76
N PHE A 64 -9.89 24.11 12.15
CA PHE A 64 -9.11 24.92 11.21
C PHE A 64 -9.51 24.73 9.74
N GLU A 65 -10.40 23.79 9.43
CA GLU A 65 -10.82 23.44 8.06
C GLU A 65 -9.63 23.05 7.17
N VAL A 66 -8.72 22.25 7.71
CA VAL A 66 -7.53 21.75 6.99
C VAL A 66 -7.47 20.23 7.00
N PRO A 67 -6.80 19.61 6.00
CA PRO A 67 -6.55 18.18 6.02
C PRO A 67 -5.83 17.73 7.29
N LEU A 68 -6.18 16.54 7.81
CA LEU A 68 -5.52 15.96 8.98
C LEU A 68 -4.01 15.76 8.72
N SER A 69 -3.65 15.38 7.49
CA SER A 69 -2.27 15.28 7.02
C SER A 69 -1.51 16.61 7.11
N TYR A 70 -2.16 17.71 6.75
CA TYR A 70 -1.60 19.05 6.87
C TYR A 70 -1.39 19.42 8.33
N LEU A 71 -2.40 19.25 9.19
CA LEU A 71 -2.26 19.54 10.62
C LEU A 71 -1.06 18.81 11.23
N LEU A 72 -0.93 17.52 10.92
CA LEU A 72 0.11 16.65 11.51
C LEU A 72 1.48 16.81 10.83
N GLY A 73 1.58 17.55 9.72
CA GLY A 73 2.83 17.83 9.03
C GLY A 73 3.30 16.72 8.07
N TYR A 74 2.39 15.84 7.62
CA TYR A 74 2.69 14.70 6.73
C TYR A 74 2.26 14.92 5.27
N GLU A 75 1.73 16.10 4.93
CA GLU A 75 1.18 16.38 3.59
C GLU A 75 2.18 16.05 2.48
N LYS A 76 3.45 16.44 2.64
CA LYS A 76 4.49 16.21 1.64
C LYS A 76 4.76 14.72 1.43
N GLU A 77 4.92 13.99 2.52
CA GLU A 77 5.20 12.55 2.51
C GLU A 77 4.04 11.78 1.89
N ILE A 78 2.80 12.17 2.20
CA ILE A 78 1.60 11.54 1.64
C ILE A 78 1.43 11.87 0.17
N ASN A 79 1.69 13.11 -0.24
CA ASN A 79 1.64 13.48 -1.65
C ASN A 79 2.70 12.72 -2.46
N SER A 80 3.94 12.62 -1.96
CA SER A 80 4.98 11.81 -2.62
C SER A 80 4.57 10.33 -2.66
N ALA A 81 4.03 9.79 -1.57
CA ALA A 81 3.55 8.41 -1.54
C ALA A 81 2.44 8.15 -2.58
N LEU A 82 1.42 9.02 -2.66
CA LEU A 82 0.27 8.87 -3.54
C LEU A 82 0.56 9.12 -5.02
N TYR A 83 1.39 10.12 -5.31
CA TYR A 83 1.55 10.62 -6.68
C TYR A 83 2.86 10.22 -7.36
N GLU A 84 3.84 9.73 -6.60
CA GLU A 84 5.15 9.33 -7.15
C GLU A 84 5.44 7.86 -6.86
N ILE A 85 5.41 7.46 -5.58
CA ILE A 85 5.91 6.15 -5.15
C ILE A 85 4.91 5.05 -5.48
N LEU A 86 3.66 5.15 -5.04
CA LEU A 86 2.64 4.12 -5.26
C LEU A 86 2.33 3.89 -6.74
N PRO A 87 2.14 4.93 -7.59
CA PRO A 87 1.89 4.71 -9.01
C PRO A 87 3.03 3.94 -9.67
N THR A 88 4.28 4.30 -9.35
CA THR A 88 5.47 3.60 -9.85
C THR A 88 5.53 2.15 -9.35
N ALA A 89 5.23 1.92 -8.07
CA ALA A 89 5.23 0.58 -7.48
C ALA A 89 4.13 -0.31 -8.08
N ILE A 90 2.92 0.23 -8.28
CA ILE A 90 1.81 -0.45 -8.95
C ILE A 90 2.21 -0.83 -10.36
N GLN A 91 2.66 0.14 -11.16
CA GLN A 91 3.09 -0.09 -12.54
C GLN A 91 4.13 -1.21 -12.63
N LYS A 92 5.20 -1.13 -11.83
CA LYS A 92 6.26 -2.16 -11.84
C LYS A 92 5.75 -3.54 -11.41
N THR A 93 4.85 -3.58 -10.44
CA THR A 93 4.26 -4.85 -9.98
C THR A 93 3.39 -5.45 -11.09
N ASP A 94 2.62 -4.63 -11.80
CA ASP A 94 1.76 -5.05 -12.90
C ASP A 94 2.58 -5.53 -14.11
N GLU A 95 3.65 -4.82 -14.46
CA GLU A 95 4.59 -5.25 -15.51
C GLU A 95 5.22 -6.61 -15.18
N GLN A 96 5.62 -6.83 -13.94
CA GLN A 96 6.15 -8.13 -13.49
C GLN A 96 5.06 -9.21 -13.51
N TYR A 97 3.84 -8.89 -13.10
CA TYR A 97 2.73 -9.82 -13.12
C TYR A 97 2.43 -10.28 -14.55
N GLU A 98 2.35 -9.36 -15.51
CA GLU A 98 2.13 -9.68 -16.92
C GLU A 98 3.27 -10.51 -17.51
N HIS A 99 4.52 -10.22 -17.12
CA HIS A 99 5.66 -11.04 -17.52
C HIS A 99 5.51 -12.50 -17.06
N TYR A 100 5.25 -12.73 -15.77
CA TYR A 100 5.08 -14.09 -15.25
C TYR A 100 3.81 -14.76 -15.76
N LEU A 101 2.74 -14.00 -16.03
CA LEU A 101 1.52 -14.53 -16.61
C LEU A 101 1.76 -15.04 -18.03
N LYS A 102 2.59 -14.34 -18.80
CA LYS A 102 3.02 -14.79 -20.14
C LYS A 102 3.84 -16.07 -20.05
N VAL A 103 4.82 -16.13 -19.13
CA VAL A 103 5.63 -17.34 -18.90
C VAL A 103 4.75 -18.53 -18.49
N TYR A 104 3.82 -18.31 -17.56
CA TYR A 104 2.88 -19.33 -17.11
C TYR A 104 2.05 -19.87 -18.28
N LYS A 105 1.42 -18.98 -19.07
CA LYS A 105 0.61 -19.37 -20.24
C LYS A 105 1.42 -20.12 -21.29
N SER A 106 2.64 -19.68 -21.61
CA SER A 106 3.48 -20.39 -22.58
C SER A 106 3.94 -21.76 -22.06
N SER A 107 4.21 -21.87 -20.77
CA SER A 107 4.66 -23.14 -20.16
C SER A 107 3.52 -24.16 -20.09
N ILE A 108 2.25 -23.73 -20.00
CA ILE A 108 1.09 -24.64 -20.14
C ILE A 108 1.09 -25.26 -21.53
N VAL A 109 1.25 -24.45 -22.57
CA VAL A 109 1.29 -24.92 -23.96
C VAL A 109 2.46 -25.88 -24.15
N GLY A 110 3.66 -25.49 -23.68
CA GLY A 110 4.85 -26.32 -23.75
C GLY A 110 4.69 -27.65 -23.00
N ALA A 111 4.15 -27.64 -21.78
CA ALA A 111 3.91 -28.85 -21.01
C ALA A 111 2.93 -29.80 -21.71
N ASN A 112 1.86 -29.28 -22.31
CA ASN A 112 0.92 -30.11 -23.07
C ASN A 112 1.58 -30.73 -24.31
N GLU A 113 2.38 -29.95 -25.04
CA GLU A 113 3.13 -30.47 -26.19
C GLU A 113 4.13 -31.56 -25.78
N GLN A 114 4.88 -31.36 -24.69
CA GLN A 114 5.82 -32.38 -24.21
C GLN A 114 5.10 -33.60 -23.65
N LEU A 115 3.92 -33.44 -23.04
CA LEU A 115 3.08 -34.55 -22.61
C LEU A 115 2.62 -35.38 -23.81
N ASP A 116 2.19 -34.74 -24.89
CA ASP A 116 1.83 -35.43 -26.13
C ASP A 116 3.03 -36.19 -26.72
N ASN A 117 4.23 -35.61 -26.68
CA ASN A 117 5.46 -36.30 -27.13
C ASN A 117 5.75 -37.56 -26.29
N VAL A 118 5.64 -37.46 -24.96
CA VAL A 118 5.79 -38.60 -24.05
C VAL A 118 4.73 -39.67 -24.32
N VAL A 119 3.45 -39.29 -24.46
CA VAL A 119 2.38 -40.24 -24.78
C VAL A 119 2.64 -40.95 -26.10
N ASN A 120 3.10 -40.21 -27.11
CA ASN A 120 3.46 -40.77 -28.41
C ASN A 120 4.68 -41.70 -28.33
N SER A 121 5.67 -41.42 -27.49
CA SER A 121 6.87 -42.25 -27.36
C SER A 121 6.60 -43.57 -26.63
N LEU A 122 5.58 -43.61 -25.78
CA LEU A 122 5.12 -44.83 -25.10
C LEU A 122 4.22 -45.71 -25.97
N ASN A 123 3.83 -45.27 -27.17
CA ASN A 123 3.04 -46.07 -28.09
C ASN A 123 3.89 -47.21 -28.68
N PRO A 124 3.57 -48.50 -28.42
CA PRO A 124 4.37 -49.62 -28.88
C PRO A 124 4.46 -49.76 -30.41
N ASP A 125 3.53 -49.15 -31.17
CA ASP A 125 3.57 -49.12 -32.63
C ASP A 125 4.58 -48.08 -33.16
N LYS A 126 4.96 -47.09 -32.34
CA LYS A 126 5.96 -46.08 -32.68
C LYS A 126 7.32 -46.50 -32.11
N LYS A 127 8.33 -46.66 -32.97
CA LYS A 127 9.66 -47.13 -32.59
C LYS A 127 10.54 -45.99 -32.04
N PHE A 128 10.23 -45.48 -30.85
CA PHE A 128 11.11 -44.56 -30.12
C PHE A 128 12.13 -45.33 -29.28
N SER A 129 13.34 -44.78 -29.15
CA SER A 129 14.35 -45.29 -28.24
C SER A 129 14.08 -44.87 -26.79
N LEU A 130 14.78 -45.53 -25.86
CA LEU A 130 14.74 -45.13 -24.45
C LEU A 130 15.38 -43.75 -24.25
N GLU A 131 16.44 -43.43 -25.00
CA GLU A 131 17.07 -42.12 -24.98
C GLU A 131 16.09 -41.02 -25.43
N GLU A 132 15.40 -41.21 -26.57
CA GLU A 132 14.42 -40.24 -27.08
C GLU A 132 13.26 -40.01 -26.09
N THR A 133 12.75 -41.09 -25.49
CA THR A 133 11.71 -40.97 -24.45
C THR A 133 12.21 -40.20 -23.23
N SER A 134 13.47 -40.41 -22.84
CA SER A 134 14.08 -39.69 -21.71
C SER A 134 14.23 -38.20 -22.01
N GLU A 135 14.58 -37.82 -23.25
CA GLU A 135 14.66 -36.42 -23.69
C GLU A 135 13.29 -35.72 -23.58
N PHE A 136 12.20 -36.36 -24.00
CA PHE A 136 10.84 -35.80 -23.84
C PHE A 136 10.44 -35.64 -22.38
N LEU A 137 10.78 -36.59 -21.51
CA LEU A 137 10.51 -36.50 -20.07
C LEU A 137 11.29 -35.35 -19.42
N ILE A 138 12.55 -35.14 -19.80
CA ILE A 138 13.37 -34.02 -19.31
C ILE A 138 12.77 -32.69 -19.78
N ALA A 139 12.35 -32.59 -21.05
CA ALA A 139 11.70 -31.40 -21.58
C ALA A 139 10.38 -31.08 -20.84
N LEU A 140 9.54 -32.10 -20.60
CA LEU A 140 8.31 -31.97 -19.83
C LEU A 140 8.59 -31.48 -18.40
N ALA A 141 9.57 -32.08 -17.71
CA ALA A 141 9.96 -31.65 -16.37
C ALA A 141 10.44 -30.19 -16.33
N GLY A 142 11.14 -29.74 -17.39
CA GLY A 142 11.53 -28.35 -17.57
C GLY A 142 10.32 -27.40 -17.66
N GLU A 143 9.31 -27.74 -18.46
CA GLU A 143 8.08 -26.94 -18.58
C GLU A 143 7.26 -26.92 -17.27
N ILE A 144 7.18 -28.05 -16.56
CA ILE A 144 6.55 -28.13 -15.23
C ILE A 144 7.27 -27.22 -14.23
N THR A 145 8.61 -27.20 -14.22
CA THR A 145 9.39 -26.31 -13.36
C THR A 145 9.10 -24.82 -13.65
N LYS A 146 8.94 -24.45 -14.92
CA LYS A 146 8.54 -23.08 -15.30
C LYS A 146 7.13 -22.76 -14.83
N LEU A 147 6.20 -23.72 -14.88
CA LEU A 147 4.84 -23.56 -14.35
C LEU A 147 4.85 -23.32 -12.84
N GLU A 148 5.57 -24.13 -12.08
CA GLU A 148 5.70 -24.00 -10.63
C GLU A 148 6.25 -22.62 -10.27
N THR A 149 7.43 -22.27 -10.81
CA THR A 149 8.10 -21.00 -10.52
C THR A 149 7.28 -19.77 -10.91
N SER A 150 6.63 -19.78 -12.08
CA SER A 150 5.77 -18.67 -12.50
C SER A 150 4.49 -18.56 -11.67
N SER A 151 3.88 -19.69 -11.28
CA SER A 151 2.69 -19.69 -10.42
C SER A 151 2.96 -19.14 -9.02
N GLU A 152 4.11 -19.47 -8.43
CA GLU A 152 4.54 -18.93 -7.14
C GLU A 152 4.80 -17.42 -7.22
N ALA A 153 5.44 -16.97 -8.30
CA ALA A 153 5.69 -15.56 -8.53
C ALA A 153 4.38 -14.78 -8.68
N LEU A 154 3.42 -15.30 -9.46
CA LEU A 154 2.10 -14.72 -9.65
C LEU A 154 1.33 -14.56 -8.33
N LEU A 155 1.40 -15.56 -7.44
CA LEU A 155 0.74 -15.48 -6.13
C LEU A 155 1.32 -14.35 -5.27
N LYS A 156 2.66 -14.27 -5.18
CA LYS A 156 3.35 -13.21 -4.43
C LYS A 156 3.05 -11.82 -5.00
N LEU A 157 3.05 -11.69 -6.32
CA LEU A 157 2.75 -10.43 -7.00
C LEU A 157 1.29 -10.01 -6.79
N LYS A 158 0.35 -10.97 -6.74
CA LYS A 158 -1.05 -10.68 -6.45
C LYS A 158 -1.24 -10.10 -5.04
N ASP A 159 -0.55 -10.66 -4.06
CA ASP A 159 -0.55 -10.12 -2.69
C ASP A 159 0.01 -8.70 -2.63
N ILE A 160 1.05 -8.41 -3.41
CA ILE A 160 1.64 -7.06 -3.50
C ILE A 160 0.66 -6.09 -4.18
N GLN A 161 0.01 -6.48 -5.28
CA GLN A 161 -1.02 -5.68 -5.94
C GLN A 161 -2.14 -5.31 -4.96
N ILE A 162 -2.64 -6.28 -4.19
CA ILE A 162 -3.67 -6.04 -3.18
C ILE A 162 -3.17 -5.04 -2.13
N LYS A 163 -1.96 -5.22 -1.59
CA LYS A 163 -1.36 -4.30 -0.62
C LYS A 163 -1.21 -2.88 -1.17
N ASN A 164 -0.76 -2.73 -2.42
CA ASN A 164 -0.61 -1.43 -3.06
C ASN A 164 -1.95 -0.71 -3.22
N ILE A 165 -3.00 -1.43 -3.61
CA ILE A 165 -4.37 -0.88 -3.73
C ILE A 165 -4.90 -0.47 -2.34
N THR A 166 -4.75 -1.33 -1.33
CA THR A 166 -5.15 -1.02 0.04
C THR A 166 -4.42 0.22 0.57
N MET A 167 -3.10 0.28 0.39
CA MET A 167 -2.29 1.42 0.85
C MET A 167 -2.66 2.72 0.12
N LYS A 168 -2.95 2.65 -1.18
CA LYS A 168 -3.46 3.79 -1.94
C LYS A 168 -4.77 4.30 -1.34
N HIS A 169 -5.72 3.40 -1.08
CA HIS A 169 -7.00 3.76 -0.48
C HIS A 169 -6.85 4.37 0.93
N GLU A 170 -5.99 3.79 1.77
CA GLU A 170 -5.71 4.29 3.12
C GLU A 170 -5.10 5.69 3.10
N LEU A 171 -4.14 5.94 2.19
CA LEU A 171 -3.51 7.24 2.04
C LEU A 171 -4.46 8.28 1.44
N GLU A 172 -5.28 7.91 0.45
CA GLU A 172 -6.33 8.77 -0.11
C GLU A 172 -7.34 9.13 0.99
N HIS A 173 -7.78 8.17 1.79
CA HIS A 173 -8.67 8.41 2.93
C HIS A 173 -8.02 9.34 3.97
N PHE A 174 -6.74 9.10 4.30
CA PHE A 174 -6.01 9.95 5.24
C PHE A 174 -5.81 11.38 4.71
N LYS A 175 -5.63 11.55 3.39
CA LYS A 175 -5.51 12.85 2.73
C LYS A 175 -6.86 13.58 2.62
N ASN A 176 -7.89 12.88 2.14
CA ASN A 176 -9.14 13.47 1.65
C ASN A 176 -10.32 13.32 2.61
N TYR A 177 -10.09 13.02 3.89
CA TYR A 177 -11.17 12.89 4.88
C TYR A 177 -12.08 14.15 5.01
N PHE A 178 -11.74 15.26 4.36
CA PHE A 178 -12.51 16.50 4.33
C PHE A 178 -12.92 17.02 2.93
N GLU A 179 -12.63 16.31 1.84
CA GLU A 179 -13.13 16.75 0.52
C GLU A 179 -14.63 16.37 0.30
N ASN A 180 -15.24 15.60 1.22
CA ASN A 180 -16.61 15.09 1.08
C ASN A 180 -17.54 15.40 2.29
N LYS A 181 -17.39 16.55 2.94
CA LYS A 181 -18.39 17.05 3.90
C LYS A 181 -18.97 18.39 3.49
#